data_AF-A0A381YR78-F1
#
_entry.id   AF-A0A381YR78-F1
#
_cell.length_a   1.000
_cell.length_b   1.000
_cell.length_c   1.000
_cell.angle_alpha   90.00
_cell.angle_beta   90.00
_cell.angle_gamma   90.00
#
_symmetry.space_group_name_H-M   'P 1'
#
loop_
_entity.id
_entity.type
_entity.pdbx_description
1 polymer ?
#
loop_
_entity_poly.entity_id
_entity_poly.type
_entity_poly.pdbx_seq_one_letter_code
_entity_poly.pdbx_strand_id
1 'polypeptide(L)'
;MDSRKITGLSMIIAPVIAILGWIGMGLLVLDGASPDDPAKWMSELGANSEVVKFVMPLITVLFLIAIGGLNRIKNSMEGGEGHMMAGFGFLLVILGSAAQLGEVAFTVATAEAVNTNMSVAPAMLASGQAIGAISTAITAVGFGLIGVGILQQKNFTPLVAGLMIIAGIFGTAMSLIDYESPLMMIGYLGMVASLVWLGASLLRQED
;
A
#
# COMPACT_ATOMS: atom_id res chain seq x y z
N MET A 1 -5.51 -4.89 26.61
CA MET A 1 -5.29 -3.68 25.79
C MET A 1 -6.57 -3.43 25.02
N ASP A 2 -7.13 -2.21 25.09
CA ASP A 2 -8.37 -1.85 24.37
C ASP A 2 -8.20 -2.06 22.85
N SER A 3 -9.23 -2.61 22.19
CA SER A 3 -9.32 -2.83 20.75
C SER A 3 -8.98 -1.56 19.94
N ARG A 4 -9.36 -0.38 20.44
CA ARG A 4 -8.98 0.91 19.85
C ARG A 4 -7.47 1.12 19.83
N LYS A 5 -6.77 0.81 20.92
CA LYS A 5 -5.31 0.98 21.03
C LYS A 5 -4.56 0.01 20.14
N ILE A 6 -5.00 -1.24 20.06
CA ILE A 6 -4.45 -2.23 19.12
C ILE A 6 -4.59 -1.72 17.68
N THR A 7 -5.78 -1.20 17.34
CA THR A 7 -6.05 -0.67 16.00
C THR A 7 -5.21 0.56 15.68
N GLY A 8 -5.11 1.51 16.62
CA GLY A 8 -4.29 2.72 16.43
C GLY A 8 -2.82 2.38 16.21
N LEU A 9 -2.27 1.45 17.00
CA LEU A 9 -0.89 0.98 16.85
C LEU A 9 -0.67 0.23 15.54
N SER A 10 -1.63 -0.59 15.07
CA SER A 10 -1.50 -1.32 13.81
C SER A 10 -1.46 -0.37 12.59
N MET A 11 -2.20 0.74 12.65
CA MET A 11 -2.19 1.79 11.62
C MET A 11 -0.94 2.69 11.66
N ILE A 12 -0.16 2.65 12.73
CA ILE A 12 1.09 3.41 12.86
C ILE A 12 2.29 2.51 12.55
N ILE A 13 2.48 1.47 13.35
CA ILE A 13 3.73 0.70 13.38
C ILE A 13 3.89 -0.12 12.10
N ALA A 14 2.86 -0.89 11.73
CA ALA A 14 2.95 -1.82 10.61
C ALA A 14 3.23 -1.12 9.26
N PRO A 15 2.48 -0.07 8.84
CA PRO A 15 2.75 0.58 7.55
C PRO A 15 4.06 1.38 7.55
N VAL A 16 4.53 1.88 8.70
CA VAL A 16 5.84 2.54 8.80
C VAL A 16 6.98 1.54 8.64
N ILE A 17 6.92 0.39 9.31
CA ILE A 17 7.93 -0.66 9.13
C ILE A 17 7.89 -1.17 7.68
N ALA A 18 6.69 -1.34 7.10
CA ALA A 18 6.54 -1.80 5.73
C ALA A 18 7.19 -0.84 4.71
N ILE A 19 6.92 0.47 4.80
CA ILE A 19 7.50 1.45 3.86
C ILE A 19 9.02 1.59 4.03
N LEU A 20 9.52 1.52 5.27
CA LEU A 20 10.96 1.50 5.53
C LEU A 20 11.61 0.21 5.01
N GLY A 21 10.92 -0.93 5.11
CA GLY A 21 11.34 -2.20 4.54
C GLY A 21 11.44 -2.12 3.01
N TRP A 22 10.45 -1.50 2.35
CA TRP A 22 10.47 -1.28 0.89
C TRP A 22 11.63 -0.39 0.45
N ILE A 23 11.83 0.74 1.14
CA ILE A 23 12.95 1.67 0.87
C ILE A 23 14.29 0.96 1.11
N GLY A 24 14.41 0.20 2.20
CA GLY A 24 15.61 -0.58 2.52
C GLY A 24 15.90 -1.67 1.49
N MET A 25 14.87 -2.37 1.00
CA MET A 25 15.02 -3.33 -0.09
C MET A 25 15.59 -2.67 -1.35
N GLY A 26 15.01 -1.55 -1.78
CA GLY A 26 15.49 -0.82 -2.96
C GLY A 26 16.93 -0.33 -2.78
N LEU A 27 17.21 0.42 -1.72
CA LEU A 27 18.48 1.11 -1.55
C LEU A 27 19.64 0.22 -1.08
N LEU A 28 19.37 -0.78 -0.22
CA LEU A 28 20.41 -1.55 0.44
C LEU A 28 20.59 -2.95 -0.14
N VAL A 29 19.51 -3.58 -0.61
CA VAL A 29 19.55 -4.97 -1.12
C VAL A 29 19.68 -4.98 -2.63
N LEU A 30 18.97 -4.09 -3.33
CA LEU A 30 18.86 -4.12 -4.78
C LEU A 30 19.70 -3.01 -5.45
N ASP A 31 20.71 -2.47 -4.76
CA ASP A 31 21.65 -1.46 -5.30
C ASP A 31 20.96 -0.25 -5.95
N GLY A 32 19.85 0.21 -5.37
CA GLY A 32 19.05 1.30 -5.94
C GLY A 32 18.41 0.98 -7.29
N ALA A 33 18.36 -0.30 -7.68
CA ALA A 33 17.54 -0.74 -8.80
C ALA A 33 16.07 -0.53 -8.47
N SER A 34 15.31 -0.21 -9.50
CA SER A 34 13.89 0.07 -9.40
C SER A 34 13.19 -0.30 -10.70
N PRO A 35 11.87 -0.48 -10.68
CA PRO A 35 11.12 -0.92 -11.87
C PRO A 35 11.28 -0.03 -13.11
N ASP A 36 11.67 1.24 -12.97
CA ASP A 36 11.96 2.17 -14.08
C ASP A 36 13.23 1.83 -14.87
N ASP A 37 14.11 0.96 -14.34
CA ASP A 37 15.12 0.23 -15.10
C ASP A 37 14.87 -1.28 -14.98
N PRO A 38 13.96 -1.84 -15.82
CA PRO A 38 13.56 -3.24 -15.71
C PRO A 38 14.73 -4.22 -15.82
N ALA A 39 15.77 -3.88 -16.59
CA ALA A 39 16.93 -4.75 -16.79
C ALA A 39 17.77 -4.83 -15.50
N LYS A 40 18.11 -3.68 -14.91
CA LYS A 40 18.82 -3.64 -13.62
C LYS A 40 17.98 -4.28 -12.52
N TRP A 41 16.68 -3.96 -12.48
CA TRP A 41 15.75 -4.53 -11.49
C TRP A 41 15.70 -6.05 -11.54
N MET A 42 15.52 -6.65 -12.72
CA MET A 42 15.53 -8.11 -12.85
C MET A 42 16.87 -8.72 -12.42
N SER A 43 17.99 -8.12 -12.83
CA SER A 43 19.31 -8.59 -12.46
C SER A 43 19.49 -8.65 -10.94
N GLU A 44 19.14 -7.56 -10.25
CA GLU A 44 19.28 -7.46 -8.79
C GLU A 44 18.28 -8.35 -8.04
N LEU A 45 17.06 -8.47 -8.54
CA LEU A 45 16.09 -9.43 -8.01
C LEU A 45 16.62 -10.86 -8.09
N GLY A 46 17.24 -11.25 -9.22
CA GLY A 46 17.86 -12.55 -9.39
C GLY A 46 19.04 -12.78 -8.44
N ALA A 47 19.96 -11.81 -8.38
CA ALA A 47 21.13 -11.87 -7.51
C ALA A 47 20.76 -12.00 -6.02
N ASN A 48 19.65 -11.39 -5.61
CA ASN A 48 19.17 -11.37 -4.22
C ASN A 48 17.92 -12.24 -4.00
N SER A 49 17.70 -13.25 -4.84
CA SER A 49 16.43 -13.99 -4.87
C SER A 49 16.05 -14.64 -3.53
N GLU A 50 17.02 -15.09 -2.72
CA GLU A 50 16.75 -15.62 -1.38
C GLU A 50 16.14 -14.56 -0.45
N VAL A 51 16.67 -13.34 -0.45
CA VAL A 51 16.17 -12.25 0.38
C VAL A 51 14.79 -11.80 -0.10
N VAL A 52 14.63 -11.63 -1.42
CA VAL A 52 13.38 -11.20 -2.05
C VAL A 52 12.21 -12.14 -1.68
N LYS A 53 12.43 -13.46 -1.70
CA LYS A 53 11.41 -14.47 -1.37
C LYS A 53 10.81 -14.31 0.03
N PHE A 54 11.58 -13.84 1.00
CA PHE A 54 11.10 -13.71 2.38
C PHE A 54 10.67 -12.29 2.72
N VAL A 55 11.44 -11.30 2.30
CA VAL A 55 11.24 -9.91 2.72
C VAL A 55 10.05 -9.28 2.00
N MET A 56 9.85 -9.54 0.70
CA MET A 56 8.73 -8.95 -0.05
C MET A 56 7.35 -9.40 0.47
N PRO A 57 7.09 -10.71 0.72
CA PRO A 57 5.86 -11.13 1.37
C PRO A 57 5.68 -10.55 2.78
N LEU A 58 6.75 -10.46 3.57
CA LEU A 58 6.70 -9.91 4.92
C LEU A 58 6.29 -8.42 4.92
N ILE A 59 6.91 -7.62 4.05
CA ILE A 59 6.54 -6.21 3.86
C ILE A 59 5.07 -6.07 3.49
N THR A 60 4.58 -6.95 2.60
CA THR A 60 3.18 -6.95 2.17
C THR A 60 2.24 -7.26 3.31
N VAL A 61 2.54 -8.27 4.12
CA VAL A 61 1.75 -8.61 5.33
C VAL A 61 1.69 -7.43 6.30
N LEU A 62 2.78 -6.68 6.48
CA LEU A 62 2.80 -5.50 7.33
C LEU A 62 1.85 -4.39 6.82
N PHE A 63 1.76 -4.18 5.50
CA PHE A 63 0.75 -3.28 4.95
C PHE A 63 -0.68 -3.81 5.16
N LEU A 64 -0.91 -5.12 4.99
CA LEU A 64 -2.23 -5.72 5.18
C LEU A 64 -2.73 -5.58 6.63
N ILE A 65 -1.83 -5.61 7.63
CA ILE A 65 -2.18 -5.38 9.04
C ILE A 65 -2.82 -3.99 9.25
N ALA A 66 -2.42 -2.98 8.48
CA ALA A 66 -2.96 -1.63 8.58
C ALA A 66 -4.43 -1.53 8.08
N ILE A 67 -4.82 -2.41 7.14
CA ILE A 67 -6.18 -2.43 6.56
C ILE A 67 -7.23 -2.76 7.61
N GLY A 68 -6.89 -3.61 8.59
CA GLY A 68 -7.78 -3.91 9.71
C GLY A 68 -8.22 -2.64 10.46
N GLY A 69 -7.37 -1.62 10.52
CA GLY A 69 -7.73 -0.35 11.13
C GLY A 69 -8.67 0.50 10.29
N LEU A 70 -8.57 0.46 8.97
CA LEU A 70 -9.53 1.13 8.08
C LEU A 70 -10.95 0.60 8.26
N ASN A 71 -11.12 -0.70 8.56
CA ASN A 71 -12.44 -1.25 8.89
C ASN A 71 -13.05 -0.59 10.13
N ARG A 72 -12.24 -0.33 11.16
CA ARG A 72 -12.68 0.41 12.36
C ARG A 72 -13.07 1.84 12.02
N ILE A 73 -12.28 2.52 11.18
CA ILE A 73 -12.59 3.89 10.72
C ILE A 73 -13.95 3.91 10.02
N LYS A 74 -14.18 2.99 9.07
CA LYS A 74 -15.49 2.81 8.41
C LYS A 74 -16.61 2.57 9.43
N ASN A 75 -16.45 1.62 10.34
CA ASN A 75 -17.49 1.25 11.30
C ASN A 75 -17.78 2.37 12.31
N SER A 76 -16.81 3.25 12.60
CA SER A 76 -17.05 4.45 13.42
C SER A 76 -18.02 5.45 12.79
N MET A 77 -18.37 5.27 11.51
CA MET A 77 -19.33 6.11 10.78
C MET A 77 -20.70 5.43 10.62
N GLU A 78 -20.91 4.22 11.17
CA GLU A 78 -22.14 3.45 10.99
C GLU A 78 -23.39 4.24 11.39
N GLY A 79 -24.42 4.22 10.53
CA GLY A 79 -25.63 5.03 10.68
C GLY A 79 -25.49 6.51 10.30
N GLY A 80 -24.28 6.98 9.96
CA GLY A 80 -24.00 8.36 9.55
C GLY A 80 -23.80 8.54 8.04
N GLU A 81 -23.73 9.80 7.61
CA GLU A 81 -23.63 10.20 6.20
C GLU A 81 -22.36 9.70 5.50
N GLY A 82 -21.25 9.58 6.23
CA GLY A 82 -19.97 9.13 5.68
C GLY A 82 -19.83 7.62 5.49
N HIS A 83 -20.76 6.83 6.06
CA HIS A 83 -20.62 5.36 6.13
C HIS A 83 -20.55 4.70 4.76
N MET A 84 -21.40 5.12 3.81
CA MET A 84 -21.45 4.49 2.48
C MET A 84 -20.17 4.74 1.70
N MET A 85 -19.67 5.99 1.70
CA MET A 85 -18.42 6.33 1.01
C MET A 85 -17.22 5.61 1.63
N ALA A 86 -17.11 5.61 2.95
CA ALA A 86 -16.05 4.87 3.64
C ALA A 86 -16.18 3.35 3.45
N GLY A 87 -17.40 2.83 3.38
CA GLY A 87 -17.68 1.41 3.15
C GLY A 87 -17.27 0.96 1.75
N PHE A 88 -17.65 1.72 0.71
CA PHE A 88 -17.24 1.44 -0.66
C PHE A 88 -15.73 1.64 -0.83
N GLY A 89 -15.16 2.70 -0.25
CA GLY A 89 -13.72 2.91 -0.26
C GLY A 89 -12.94 1.77 0.39
N PHE A 90 -13.41 1.28 1.55
CA PHE A 90 -12.83 0.12 2.23
C PHE A 90 -12.90 -1.16 1.39
N LEU A 91 -14.01 -1.41 0.69
CA LEU A 91 -14.13 -2.54 -0.24
C LEU A 91 -13.06 -2.49 -1.33
N LEU A 92 -12.85 -1.32 -1.95
CA LEU A 92 -11.82 -1.14 -2.97
C LEU A 92 -10.41 -1.35 -2.40
N VAL A 93 -10.12 -0.85 -1.19
CA VAL A 93 -8.83 -1.12 -0.53
C VAL A 93 -8.61 -2.62 -0.33
N ILE A 94 -9.61 -3.39 0.11
CA ILE A 94 -9.48 -4.85 0.25
C ILE A 94 -9.19 -5.51 -1.10
N LEU A 95 -9.95 -5.16 -2.15
CA LEU A 95 -9.80 -5.75 -3.47
C LEU A 95 -8.41 -5.47 -4.08
N GLY A 96 -7.97 -4.21 -4.02
CA GLY A 96 -6.65 -3.82 -4.49
C GLY A 96 -5.54 -4.51 -3.67
N SER A 97 -5.66 -4.54 -2.35
CA SER A 97 -4.67 -5.20 -1.49
C SER A 97 -4.56 -6.71 -1.72
N ALA A 98 -5.68 -7.37 -2.02
CA ALA A 98 -5.68 -8.78 -2.42
C ALA A 98 -4.99 -8.99 -3.78
N ALA A 99 -5.21 -8.10 -4.75
CA ALA A 99 -4.52 -8.14 -6.03
C ALA A 99 -3.00 -7.85 -5.89
N GLN A 100 -2.60 -7.01 -4.94
CA GLN A 100 -1.18 -6.71 -4.66
C GLN A 100 -0.38 -7.95 -4.21
N LEU A 101 -1.03 -8.95 -3.60
CA LEU A 101 -0.40 -10.25 -3.33
C LEU A 101 0.06 -10.94 -4.63
N GLY A 102 -0.66 -10.70 -5.73
CA GLY A 102 -0.30 -11.17 -7.07
C GLY A 102 0.97 -10.49 -7.58
N GLU A 103 1.08 -9.16 -7.46
CA GLU A 103 2.30 -8.42 -7.83
C GLU A 103 3.53 -8.97 -7.10
N VAL A 104 3.39 -9.20 -5.79
CA VAL A 104 4.48 -9.71 -4.95
C VAL A 104 4.85 -11.14 -5.36
N ALA A 105 3.87 -11.99 -5.65
CA ALA A 105 4.11 -13.34 -6.15
C ALA A 105 4.86 -13.32 -7.49
N PHE A 106 4.46 -12.46 -8.43
CA PHE A 106 5.16 -12.31 -9.71
C PHE A 106 6.56 -11.70 -9.56
N THR A 107 6.76 -10.81 -8.59
CA THR A 107 8.09 -10.25 -8.28
C THR A 107 9.03 -11.36 -7.77
N VAL A 108 8.54 -12.20 -6.86
CA VAL A 108 9.30 -13.37 -6.38
C VAL A 108 9.54 -14.37 -7.52
N ALA A 109 8.54 -14.65 -8.35
CA ALA A 109 8.69 -15.52 -9.51
C ALA A 109 9.71 -14.98 -10.53
N THR A 110 9.77 -13.65 -10.70
CA THR A 110 10.79 -12.99 -11.53
C THR A 110 12.18 -13.24 -10.97
N ALA A 111 12.38 -13.02 -9.66
CA ALA A 111 13.66 -13.27 -8.98
C ALA A 111 14.14 -14.73 -9.15
N GLU A 112 13.22 -15.70 -9.10
CA GLU A 112 13.54 -17.11 -9.35
C GLU A 112 13.82 -17.41 -10.83
N ALA A 113 13.00 -16.86 -11.72
CA ALA A 113 13.08 -17.10 -13.16
C ALA A 113 14.40 -16.58 -13.75
N VAL A 114 14.93 -15.47 -13.24
CA VAL A 114 16.25 -14.94 -13.67
C VAL A 114 17.35 -16.01 -13.55
N ASN A 115 17.31 -16.84 -12.50
CA ASN A 115 18.32 -17.86 -12.26
C ASN A 115 17.99 -19.23 -12.87
N THR A 116 16.72 -19.49 -13.20
CA THR A 116 16.24 -20.84 -13.59
C THR A 116 15.72 -20.92 -15.02
N ASN A 117 15.10 -19.84 -15.52
CA ASN A 117 14.59 -19.74 -16.88
C ASN A 117 14.44 -18.26 -17.29
N MET A 118 15.55 -17.63 -17.72
CA MET A 118 15.59 -16.22 -18.10
C MET A 118 14.57 -15.85 -19.19
N SER A 119 14.16 -16.80 -20.04
CA SER A 119 13.21 -16.54 -21.13
C SER A 119 11.80 -16.15 -20.64
N VAL A 120 11.42 -16.53 -19.40
CA VAL A 120 10.11 -16.19 -18.83
C VAL A 120 10.16 -15.04 -17.83
N ALA A 121 11.34 -14.66 -17.34
CA ALA A 121 11.49 -13.62 -16.32
C ALA A 121 10.89 -12.26 -16.72
N PRO A 122 11.12 -11.74 -17.96
CA PRO A 122 10.51 -10.47 -18.38
C PRO A 122 8.98 -10.51 -18.40
N ALA A 123 8.39 -11.64 -18.80
CA ALA A 123 6.94 -11.80 -18.83
C ALA A 123 6.34 -11.84 -17.40
N MET A 124 7.04 -12.47 -16.45
CA MET A 124 6.67 -12.45 -15.04
C MET A 124 6.74 -11.04 -14.45
N LEU A 125 7.81 -10.29 -14.75
CA LEU A 125 7.96 -8.92 -14.30
C LEU A 125 6.82 -8.04 -14.83
N ALA A 126 6.59 -8.07 -16.15
CA ALA A 126 5.53 -7.28 -16.79
C ALA A 126 4.14 -7.62 -16.23
N SER A 127 3.87 -8.90 -15.96
CA SER A 127 2.62 -9.33 -15.33
C SER A 127 2.49 -8.78 -13.91
N GLY A 128 3.58 -8.81 -13.12
CA GLY A 128 3.64 -8.21 -11.80
C GLY A 128 3.34 -6.71 -11.85
N GLN A 129 4.03 -5.95 -12.71
CA GLN A 129 3.83 -4.51 -12.85
C GLN A 129 2.41 -4.14 -13.29
N ALA A 130 1.82 -4.90 -14.22
CA ALA A 130 0.43 -4.68 -14.64
C ALA A 130 -0.57 -4.90 -13.49
N ILE A 131 -0.37 -5.95 -12.69
CA ILE A 131 -1.19 -6.19 -11.49
C ILE A 131 -0.96 -5.09 -10.45
N GLY A 132 0.29 -4.71 -10.21
CA GLY A 132 0.68 -3.65 -9.28
C GLY A 132 0.03 -2.31 -9.62
N ALA A 133 0.07 -1.91 -10.89
CA ALA A 133 -0.56 -0.70 -11.39
C ALA A 133 -2.07 -0.68 -11.12
N ILE A 134 -2.79 -1.72 -11.53
CA ILE A 134 -4.25 -1.80 -11.37
C ILE A 134 -4.67 -1.89 -9.90
N SER A 135 -3.99 -2.74 -9.12
CA SER A 135 -4.26 -2.94 -7.70
C SER A 135 -4.02 -1.67 -6.89
N THR A 136 -2.93 -0.96 -7.18
CA THR A 136 -2.60 0.32 -6.55
C THR A 136 -3.60 1.39 -6.92
N ALA A 137 -4.02 1.47 -8.20
CA ALA A 137 -5.04 2.42 -8.63
C ALA A 137 -6.35 2.23 -7.86
N ILE A 138 -6.83 0.98 -7.77
CA ILE A 138 -8.06 0.62 -7.04
C ILE A 138 -7.93 0.95 -5.56
N THR A 139 -6.79 0.58 -4.94
CA THR A 139 -6.52 0.89 -3.53
C THR A 139 -6.51 2.39 -3.27
N ALA A 140 -5.87 3.17 -4.13
CA ALA A 140 -5.76 4.62 -4.00
C ALA A 140 -7.12 5.33 -4.17
N VAL A 141 -7.96 4.87 -5.11
CA VAL A 141 -9.36 5.34 -5.21
C VAL A 141 -10.12 5.02 -3.92
N GLY A 142 -9.99 3.79 -3.43
CA GLY A 142 -10.61 3.38 -2.17
C GLY A 142 -10.19 4.25 -0.99
N PHE A 143 -8.89 4.55 -0.91
CA PHE A 143 -8.31 5.41 0.10
C PHE A 143 -8.87 6.84 0.05
N GLY A 144 -8.98 7.42 -1.15
CA GLY A 144 -9.58 8.74 -1.34
C GLY A 144 -11.05 8.78 -0.93
N LEU A 145 -11.82 7.74 -1.24
CA LEU A 145 -13.24 7.63 -0.85
C LEU A 145 -13.44 7.52 0.66
N ILE A 146 -12.54 6.84 1.38
CA ILE A 146 -12.54 6.86 2.85
C ILE A 146 -12.32 8.29 3.36
N GLY A 147 -11.40 9.05 2.75
CA GLY A 147 -11.22 10.47 3.04
C GLY A 147 -12.49 11.29 2.81
N VAL A 148 -13.22 11.06 1.71
CA VAL A 148 -14.53 11.70 1.47
C VAL A 148 -15.54 11.34 2.57
N GLY A 149 -15.61 10.07 2.96
CA GLY A 149 -16.47 9.63 4.06
C GLY A 149 -16.14 10.34 5.38
N ILE A 150 -14.86 10.55 5.69
CA ILE A 150 -14.42 11.31 6.86
C ILE A 150 -14.86 12.78 6.78
N LEU A 151 -14.75 13.43 5.62
CA LEU A 151 -15.22 14.82 5.45
C LEU A 151 -16.73 14.96 5.67
N GLN A 152 -17.51 13.99 5.22
CA GLN A 152 -18.95 13.95 5.41
C GLN A 152 -19.30 13.69 6.88
N GLN A 153 -18.68 12.68 7.50
CA GLN A 153 -18.96 12.29 8.88
C GLN A 153 -18.46 13.30 9.91
N LYS A 154 -17.35 14.00 9.63
CA LYS A 154 -16.69 14.96 10.54
C LYS A 154 -16.24 14.35 11.88
N ASN A 155 -16.00 13.04 11.91
CA ASN A 155 -15.49 12.31 13.08
C ASN A 155 -13.96 12.40 13.25
N PHE A 156 -13.22 12.78 12.20
CA PHE A 156 -11.80 13.12 12.25
C PHE A 156 -11.54 14.50 11.64
N THR A 157 -10.32 15.00 11.82
CA THR A 157 -9.95 16.33 11.31
C THR A 157 -10.06 16.40 9.77
N PRO A 158 -10.54 17.50 9.19
CA PRO A 158 -10.58 17.66 7.74
C PRO A 158 -9.22 17.55 7.06
N LEU A 159 -8.12 17.83 7.78
CA LEU A 159 -6.76 17.74 7.26
C LEU A 159 -6.38 16.30 6.88
N VAL A 160 -6.61 15.32 7.76
CA VAL A 160 -6.31 13.92 7.42
C VAL A 160 -7.17 13.44 6.26
N ALA A 161 -8.43 13.86 6.21
CA ALA A 161 -9.34 13.52 5.13
C ALA A 161 -8.89 14.10 3.79
N GLY A 162 -8.45 15.37 3.77
CA GLY A 162 -7.86 16.02 2.61
C GLY A 162 -6.58 15.34 2.14
N LEU A 163 -5.70 14.94 3.07
CA LEU A 163 -4.48 14.19 2.74
C LEU A 163 -4.81 12.84 2.08
N MET A 164 -5.78 12.10 2.62
CA MET A 164 -6.23 10.82 2.02
C MET A 164 -6.75 11.01 0.59
N ILE A 165 -7.53 12.07 0.35
CA ILE A 165 -8.07 12.39 -0.98
C ILE A 165 -6.94 12.73 -1.95
N ILE A 166 -6.00 13.61 -1.55
CA ILE A 166 -4.89 14.01 -2.41
C ILE A 166 -3.96 12.82 -2.70
N ALA A 167 -3.61 12.03 -1.68
CA ALA A 167 -2.80 10.83 -1.84
C ALA A 167 -3.50 9.79 -2.73
N GLY A 168 -4.82 9.64 -2.57
CA GLY A 168 -5.64 8.77 -3.42
C GLY A 168 -5.65 9.22 -4.89
N ILE A 169 -5.93 10.50 -5.16
CA ILE A 169 -5.92 11.05 -6.52
C ILE A 169 -4.53 10.90 -7.16
N PHE A 170 -3.48 11.30 -6.44
CA PHE A 170 -2.12 11.20 -6.93
C PHE A 170 -1.70 9.75 -7.18
N GLY A 171 -1.95 8.85 -6.21
CA GLY A 171 -1.64 7.43 -6.32
C GLY A 171 -2.36 6.77 -7.50
N THR A 172 -3.64 7.08 -7.70
CA THR A 172 -4.40 6.61 -8.86
C THR A 172 -3.80 7.16 -10.16
N ALA A 173 -3.58 8.46 -10.26
CA ALA A 173 -3.03 9.06 -11.49
C ALA A 173 -1.67 8.48 -11.85
N MET A 174 -0.74 8.45 -10.91
CA MET A 174 0.60 7.93 -11.15
C MET A 174 0.58 6.43 -11.48
N SER A 175 -0.24 5.62 -10.79
CA SER A 175 -0.34 4.19 -11.09
C SER A 175 -0.86 3.88 -12.50
N LEU A 176 -1.64 4.80 -13.10
CA LEU A 176 -2.19 4.64 -14.45
C LEU A 176 -1.30 5.28 -15.53
N ILE A 177 -0.51 6.28 -15.18
CA ILE A 177 0.37 7.00 -16.11
C ILE A 177 1.73 6.30 -16.21
N ASP A 178 2.35 6.07 -15.05
CA ASP A 178 3.72 5.57 -14.94
C ASP A 178 3.92 4.94 -13.56
N TYR A 179 3.47 3.70 -13.42
CA TYR A 179 3.54 2.93 -12.17
C TYR A 179 4.98 2.61 -11.75
N GLU A 180 5.88 2.49 -12.72
CA GLU A 180 7.29 2.15 -12.49
C GLU A 180 8.07 3.39 -12.01
N SER A 181 7.51 4.59 -12.15
CA SER A 181 8.10 5.85 -11.72
C SER A 181 8.49 5.87 -10.25
N PRO A 182 9.70 6.36 -9.91
CA PRO A 182 10.07 6.65 -8.52
C PRO A 182 9.12 7.64 -7.82
N LEU A 183 8.39 8.47 -8.59
CA LEU A 183 7.39 9.40 -8.06
C LEU A 183 6.20 8.69 -7.38
N MET A 184 5.94 7.42 -7.68
CA MET A 184 4.92 6.61 -6.97
C MET A 184 5.14 6.59 -5.45
N MET A 185 6.40 6.69 -5.01
CA MET A 185 6.76 6.73 -3.59
C MET A 185 6.06 7.89 -2.86
N ILE A 186 5.82 9.02 -3.53
CA ILE A 186 5.10 10.17 -2.93
C ILE A 186 3.67 9.78 -2.56
N GLY A 187 2.99 9.02 -3.43
CA GLY A 187 1.64 8.52 -3.18
C GLY A 187 1.60 7.54 -2.01
N TYR A 188 2.54 6.58 -1.99
CA TYR A 188 2.66 5.62 -0.88
C TYR A 188 2.93 6.31 0.45
N LEU A 189 3.86 7.28 0.49
CA LEU A 189 4.15 8.06 1.70
C LEU A 189 2.94 8.87 2.17
N GLY A 190 2.17 9.46 1.25
CA GLY A 190 0.92 10.15 1.59
C GLY A 190 -0.13 9.23 2.22
N MET A 191 -0.28 8.01 1.70
CA MET A 191 -1.17 7.00 2.28
C MET A 191 -0.68 6.53 3.66
N VAL A 192 0.62 6.24 3.82
CA VAL A 192 1.21 5.86 5.12
C VAL A 192 1.05 6.98 6.15
N ALA A 193 1.36 8.22 5.78
CA ALA A 193 1.20 9.37 6.67
C ALA A 193 -0.26 9.54 7.13
N SER A 194 -1.22 9.31 6.23
CA SER A 194 -2.65 9.34 6.57
C SER A 194 -3.03 8.22 7.56
N LEU A 195 -2.54 6.99 7.35
CA LEU A 195 -2.76 5.88 8.28
C LEU A 195 -2.18 6.16 9.66
N VAL A 196 -0.95 6.69 9.71
CA VAL A 196 -0.28 7.10 10.96
C VAL A 196 -1.10 8.18 11.67
N TRP A 197 -1.60 9.17 10.94
CA TRP A 197 -2.43 10.23 11.51
C TRP A 197 -3.72 9.66 12.09
N LEU A 198 -4.46 8.84 11.35
CA LEU A 198 -5.68 8.19 11.85
C LEU A 198 -5.39 7.32 13.07
N GLY A 199 -4.31 6.54 13.05
CA GLY A 199 -3.88 5.73 14.19
C GLY A 199 -3.57 6.59 15.41
N ALA A 200 -2.88 7.71 15.24
CA ALA A 200 -2.59 8.65 16.33
C ALA A 200 -3.85 9.31 16.87
N SER A 201 -4.83 9.64 16.00
CA SER A 201 -6.14 10.14 16.42
C SER A 201 -6.90 9.11 17.26
N LEU A 202 -6.90 7.84 16.86
CA LEU A 202 -7.53 6.77 17.64
C LEU A 202 -6.88 6.58 19.02
N LEU A 203 -5.57 6.77 19.14
CA LEU A 203 -4.86 6.65 20.43
C LEU A 203 -5.16 7.82 21.40
N ARG A 204 -5.63 8.96 20.89
CA ARG A 204 -5.90 10.18 21.68
C ARG A 204 -7.36 10.36 22.07
N GLN A 205 -8.28 9.55 21.54
CA GLN A 205 -9.68 9.60 21.95
C GLN A 205 -9.81 9.05 23.38
N GLU A 206 -10.48 9.79 24.27
CA GLU A 206 -10.91 9.31 25.58
C GLU A 206 -12.16 8.42 25.43
N ASP A 207 -12.47 7.58 26.43
CA ASP A 207 -13.65 6.70 26.44
C ASP A 207 -14.97 7.48 26.53
#